data_AF-A0A0D0C1K0-F1
#
_entry.id   AF-A0A0D0C1K0-F1
#
_cell.length_a   1.000
_cell.length_b   1.000
_cell.length_c   1.000
_cell.angle_alpha   90.00
_cell.angle_beta   90.00
_cell.angle_gamma   90.00
#
_symmetry.space_group_name_H-M   'P 1'
#
loop_
_entity.id
_entity.type
_entity.pdbx_description
1 polymer ?
#
loop_
_entity_poly.entity_id
_entity_poly.type
_entity_poly.pdbx_seq_one_letter_code
_entity_poly.pdbx_strand_id
1 'polypeptide(L)'
;IRLFDTKKKDADAMLNSVSEELSKLAEMCKDMEGIETAGLPHDGEESESDDAAMDNDGGWVDEVELLTAEEKLELQENIMPLKLALVKVRKLAYKIIHSSTIVLPAWKNILKDLKMSATLMPRNVATCWNSTFDMLDYALSHRNAVDAITQRRDLGLRKFKLGDHEWAHLQTSRMVQQHLFRPA
;
A
#
# COMPACT_ATOMS: atom_id res chain seq x y z
N ILE A 1 29.31 -12.38 -35.67
CA ILE A 1 28.78 -11.49 -34.62
C ILE A 1 27.67 -12.25 -33.91
N ARG A 2 27.97 -12.90 -32.77
CA ARG A 2 26.97 -13.52 -31.89
C ARG A 2 26.60 -12.47 -30.85
N LEU A 3 25.47 -11.79 -31.05
CA LEU A 3 25.05 -10.64 -30.25
C LEU A 3 23.60 -10.77 -29.75
N PHE A 4 23.15 -12.01 -29.46
CA PHE A 4 21.79 -12.26 -28.95
C PHE A 4 21.74 -13.25 -27.77
N ASP A 5 22.86 -13.51 -27.09
CA ASP A 5 22.92 -14.39 -25.90
C ASP A 5 23.00 -13.62 -24.58
N THR A 6 22.43 -12.42 -24.52
CA THR A 6 22.19 -11.72 -23.26
C THR A 6 20.68 -11.53 -23.09
N LYS A 7 20.17 -11.74 -21.86
CA LYS A 7 18.78 -11.49 -21.42
C LYS A 7 17.72 -12.60 -21.50
N LYS A 8 18.07 -13.89 -21.37
CA LYS A 8 17.08 -14.90 -20.91
C LYS A 8 17.25 -15.26 -19.43
N LYS A 9 18.49 -15.44 -19.01
CA LYS A 9 18.83 -15.80 -17.62
C LYS A 9 18.51 -14.68 -16.62
N ASP A 10 18.71 -13.43 -17.02
CA ASP A 10 18.41 -12.27 -16.17
C ASP A 10 16.90 -12.04 -16.07
N ALA A 11 16.17 -12.21 -17.18
CA ALA A 11 14.70 -12.12 -17.20
C ALA A 11 14.02 -13.23 -16.37
N ASP A 12 14.49 -14.49 -16.46
CA ASP A 12 13.97 -15.59 -15.65
C ASP A 12 14.27 -15.41 -14.15
N ALA A 13 15.46 -14.89 -13.80
CA ALA A 13 15.80 -14.57 -12.42
C ALA A 13 14.94 -13.42 -11.86
N MET A 14 14.67 -12.40 -12.69
CA MET A 14 13.79 -11.27 -12.36
C MET A 14 12.33 -11.70 -12.21
N LEU A 15 11.81 -12.51 -13.14
CA LEU A 15 10.45 -13.07 -13.05
C LEU A 15 10.27 -13.91 -11.79
N ASN A 16 11.27 -14.70 -11.41
CA ASN A 16 11.23 -15.46 -10.16
C ASN A 16 11.24 -14.54 -8.93
N SER A 17 12.08 -13.48 -8.92
CA SER A 17 12.11 -12.51 -7.81
C SER A 17 10.80 -11.73 -7.67
N VAL A 18 10.19 -11.31 -8.78
CA VAL A 18 8.89 -10.62 -8.79
C VAL A 18 7.77 -11.58 -8.39
N SER A 19 7.81 -12.83 -8.87
CA SER A 19 6.87 -13.89 -8.48
C SER A 19 6.93 -14.19 -6.97
N GLU A 20 8.13 -14.26 -6.40
CA GLU A 20 8.33 -14.43 -4.95
C GLU A 20 7.76 -13.24 -4.15
N GLU A 21 8.03 -12.00 -4.58
CA GLU A 21 7.48 -10.81 -3.90
C GLU A 21 5.96 -10.67 -4.09
N LEU A 22 5.39 -11.07 -5.24
CA LEU A 22 3.94 -11.15 -5.46
C LEU A 22 3.29 -12.20 -4.57
N SER A 23 3.91 -13.38 -4.45
CA SER A 23 3.46 -14.45 -3.56
C SER A 23 3.44 -13.98 -2.11
N LYS A 24 4.49 -13.28 -1.67
CA LYS A 24 4.58 -12.66 -0.35
C LYS A 24 3.50 -11.58 -0.14
N LEU A 25 3.25 -10.75 -1.15
CA LEU A 25 2.19 -9.75 -1.12
C LEU A 25 0.81 -10.41 -0.92
N ALA A 26 0.53 -11.45 -1.72
CA ALA A 26 -0.71 -12.22 -1.68
C ALA A 26 -0.89 -12.90 -0.32
N GLU A 27 0.15 -13.56 0.21
CA GLU A 27 0.12 -14.17 1.54
C GLU A 27 -0.16 -13.14 2.62
N MET A 28 0.52 -11.99 2.58
CA MET A 28 0.26 -10.94 3.55
C MET A 28 -1.21 -10.46 3.42
N CYS A 29 -1.83 -10.45 2.23
CA CYS A 29 -3.17 -9.87 1.99
C CYS A 29 -4.30 -10.74 2.55
N LYS A 30 -4.07 -12.05 2.66
CA LYS A 30 -5.00 -12.99 3.31
C LYS A 30 -5.33 -12.59 4.76
N ASP A 31 -4.37 -11.97 5.47
CA ASP A 31 -4.58 -11.45 6.84
C ASP A 31 -5.58 -10.26 6.92
N MET A 32 -6.05 -9.72 5.79
CA MET A 32 -6.97 -8.57 5.71
C MET A 32 -8.42 -8.93 5.29
N GLU A 33 -8.76 -10.20 5.05
CA GLU A 33 -10.08 -10.64 4.54
C GLU A 33 -11.27 -10.51 5.52
N GLY A 34 -11.18 -9.62 6.50
CA GLY A 34 -12.28 -9.24 7.40
C GLY A 34 -12.98 -7.94 7.01
N ILE A 35 -12.84 -7.46 5.78
CA ILE A 35 -13.72 -6.40 5.27
C ILE A 35 -15.00 -7.11 4.84
N GLU A 36 -15.91 -7.33 5.80
CA GLU A 36 -17.31 -7.55 5.47
C GLU A 36 -17.74 -6.34 4.62
N THR A 37 -17.93 -6.59 3.33
CA THR A 37 -18.86 -5.81 2.52
C THR A 37 -20.23 -6.07 3.12
N ALA A 38 -20.52 -5.40 4.24
CA ALA A 38 -21.84 -5.42 4.85
C ALA A 38 -22.81 -4.91 3.77
N GLY A 39 -23.58 -5.85 3.23
CA GLY A 39 -24.60 -5.60 2.25
C GLY A 39 -25.49 -4.46 2.74
N LEU A 40 -25.62 -3.45 1.89
CA LEU A 40 -26.65 -2.43 2.07
C LEU A 40 -28.00 -3.16 2.08
N PRO A 41 -28.84 -2.93 3.10
CA PRO A 41 -30.22 -3.38 3.09
C PRO A 41 -30.93 -2.80 1.86
N HIS A 42 -31.44 -3.68 1.02
CA HIS A 42 -32.37 -3.37 -0.05
C HIS A 42 -33.73 -3.09 0.58
N ASP A 43 -33.95 -1.86 1.03
CA ASP A 43 -35.30 -1.33 1.24
C ASP A 43 -35.64 -0.47 0.02
N GLY A 44 -36.63 -0.96 -0.74
CA GLY A 44 -37.04 -0.39 -2.00
C GLY A 44 -37.87 0.86 -1.86
N GLU A 45 -37.60 1.82 -2.75
CA GLU A 45 -38.60 2.69 -3.34
C GLU A 45 -38.24 2.81 -4.84
N GLU A 46 -39.04 2.14 -5.68
CA GLU A 46 -39.01 2.30 -7.13
C GLU A 46 -39.55 3.70 -7.46
N SER A 47 -38.65 4.60 -7.86
CA SER A 47 -39.00 5.80 -8.59
C SER A 47 -38.41 5.66 -10.00
N GLU A 48 -39.24 5.22 -10.95
CA GLU A 48 -38.94 5.29 -12.37
C GLU A 48 -38.77 6.77 -12.78
N SER A 49 -37.52 7.20 -12.93
CA SER A 49 -37.17 8.37 -13.72
C SER A 49 -36.32 7.92 -14.91
N ASP A 50 -36.97 7.72 -16.04
CA ASP A 50 -36.35 7.66 -17.36
C ASP A 50 -35.75 9.03 -17.68
N ASP A 51 -34.43 9.17 -17.60
CA ASP A 51 -33.67 10.20 -18.30
C ASP A 51 -32.33 9.61 -18.75
N ALA A 52 -32.36 9.03 -19.94
CA ALA A 52 -31.20 8.54 -20.65
C ALA A 52 -30.35 9.71 -21.16
N ALA A 53 -29.27 10.02 -20.44
CA ALA A 53 -28.07 10.62 -21.00
C ALA A 53 -26.86 9.89 -20.42
N MET A 54 -26.59 8.70 -20.98
CA MET A 54 -25.31 8.02 -20.80
C MET A 54 -24.25 8.81 -21.58
N ASP A 55 -23.77 9.91 -21.00
CA ASP A 55 -22.47 10.47 -21.35
C ASP A 55 -21.40 9.58 -20.73
N ASN A 56 -21.30 8.36 -21.24
CA ASN A 56 -20.14 7.52 -21.02
C ASN A 56 -19.05 8.07 -21.94
N ASP A 57 -18.41 9.15 -21.49
CA ASP A 57 -17.16 9.67 -22.04
C ASP A 57 -16.09 8.58 -21.93
N GLY A 58 -16.11 7.65 -22.89
CA GLY A 58 -15.18 6.53 -23.03
C GLY A 58 -13.79 6.97 -23.48
N GLY A 59 -13.39 8.21 -23.16
CA GLY A 59 -12.10 8.81 -23.53
C GLY A 59 -10.95 8.44 -22.58
N TRP A 60 -11.19 7.59 -21.59
CA TRP A 60 -10.15 7.11 -20.67
C TRP A 60 -9.45 5.91 -21.31
N VAL A 61 -8.37 6.21 -22.03
CA VAL A 61 -7.47 5.17 -22.57
C VAL A 61 -6.66 4.62 -21.41
N ASP A 62 -6.72 3.30 -21.18
CA ASP A 62 -5.77 2.64 -20.30
C ASP A 62 -4.41 2.59 -21.00
N GLU A 63 -3.57 3.60 -20.73
CA GLU A 63 -2.22 3.71 -21.27
C GLU A 63 -1.36 2.49 -20.95
N VAL A 64 -1.67 1.73 -19.89
CA VAL A 64 -0.96 0.49 -19.52
C VAL A 64 -1.31 -0.65 -20.47
N GLU A 65 -2.48 -0.66 -21.10
CA GLU A 65 -2.83 -1.64 -22.15
C GLU A 65 -2.11 -1.36 -23.47
N LEU A 66 -1.68 -0.12 -23.69
CA LEU A 66 -0.88 0.26 -24.87
C LEU A 66 0.60 -0.09 -24.72
N LEU A 67 1.07 -0.40 -23.50
CA LEU A 67 2.45 -0.84 -23.26
C LEU A 67 2.68 -2.23 -23.82
N THR A 68 3.85 -2.42 -24.42
CA THR A 68 4.33 -3.76 -24.79
C THR A 68 4.53 -4.62 -23.54
N ALA A 69 4.59 -5.94 -23.73
CA ALA A 69 4.83 -6.86 -22.62
C ALA A 69 6.15 -6.56 -21.88
N GLU A 70 7.16 -6.07 -22.60
CA GLU A 70 8.46 -5.67 -22.04
C GLU A 70 8.33 -4.41 -21.18
N GLU A 71 7.68 -3.36 -21.68
CA GLU A 71 7.46 -2.11 -20.95
C GLU A 71 6.55 -2.29 -19.74
N LYS A 72 5.51 -3.12 -19.85
CA LYS A 72 4.62 -3.47 -18.73
C LYS A 72 5.36 -4.22 -17.63
N LEU A 73 6.30 -5.09 -18.00
CA LEU A 73 7.14 -5.83 -17.06
C LEU A 73 8.11 -4.88 -16.34
N GLU A 74 8.79 -4.00 -17.07
CA GLU A 74 9.66 -2.98 -16.50
C GLU A 74 8.89 -2.04 -15.56
N LEU A 75 7.69 -1.60 -15.95
CA LEU A 75 6.83 -0.79 -15.11
C LEU A 75 6.40 -1.53 -13.83
N GLN A 76 6.00 -2.80 -13.95
CA GLN A 76 5.69 -3.64 -12.80
C GLN A 76 6.90 -3.75 -11.87
N GLU A 77 8.08 -4.04 -12.40
CA GLU A 77 9.32 -4.15 -11.63
C GLU A 77 9.59 -2.87 -10.82
N ASN A 78 9.44 -1.70 -11.44
CA ASN A 78 9.64 -0.41 -10.78
C ASN A 78 8.59 -0.11 -9.71
N ILE A 79 7.33 -0.50 -9.92
CA ILE A 79 6.22 -0.20 -9.01
C ILE A 79 6.10 -1.22 -7.86
N MET A 80 6.51 -2.47 -8.09
CA MET A 80 6.39 -3.57 -7.14
C MET A 80 6.99 -3.27 -5.75
N PRO A 81 8.23 -2.77 -5.61
CA PRO A 81 8.80 -2.44 -4.30
C PRO A 81 7.99 -1.35 -3.57
N LEU A 82 7.44 -0.37 -4.30
CA LEU A 82 6.55 0.63 -3.71
C LEU A 82 5.24 -0.01 -3.22
N LYS A 83 4.60 -0.86 -4.03
CA LYS A 83 3.38 -1.59 -3.65
C LYS A 83 3.59 -2.44 -2.40
N LEU A 84 4.72 -3.14 -2.30
CA LEU A 84 5.05 -3.96 -1.15
C LEU A 84 5.22 -3.12 0.13
N ALA A 85 5.98 -2.04 0.06
CA ALA A 85 6.19 -1.12 1.18
C ALA A 85 4.85 -0.53 1.68
N LEU A 86 3.98 -0.11 0.76
CA LEU A 86 2.63 0.38 1.07
C LEU A 86 1.78 -0.65 1.81
N VAL A 87 1.81 -1.89 1.33
CA VAL A 87 1.06 -2.99 1.94
C VAL A 87 1.57 -3.34 3.33
N LYS A 88 2.88 -3.28 3.57
CA LYS A 88 3.47 -3.44 4.92
C LYS A 88 2.96 -2.37 5.89
N VAL A 89 3.00 -1.10 5.50
CA VAL A 89 2.53 0.02 6.34
C VAL A 89 1.04 -0.13 6.64
N ARG A 90 0.22 -0.43 5.62
CA ARG A 90 -1.23 -0.61 5.79
C ARG A 90 -1.57 -1.74 6.76
N LYS A 91 -0.87 -2.87 6.67
CA LYS A 91 -1.09 -4.01 7.57
C LYS A 91 -0.60 -3.73 8.98
N LEU A 92 0.51 -3.02 9.12
CA LEU A 92 1.00 -2.58 10.41
C LEU A 92 -0.03 -1.67 11.10
N ALA A 93 -0.54 -0.65 10.39
CA ALA A 93 -1.59 0.24 10.89
C ALA A 93 -2.82 -0.57 11.36
N TYR A 94 -3.28 -1.51 10.53
CA TYR A 94 -4.38 -2.40 10.86
C TYR A 94 -4.11 -3.21 12.14
N LYS A 95 -2.95 -3.86 12.26
CA LYS A 95 -2.60 -4.67 13.43
C LYS A 95 -2.48 -3.83 14.70
N ILE A 96 -1.94 -2.61 14.62
CA ILE A 96 -1.85 -1.68 15.76
C ILE A 96 -3.25 -1.32 16.26
N ILE A 97 -4.19 -1.01 15.35
CA ILE A 97 -5.55 -0.60 15.72
C ILE A 97 -6.35 -1.78 16.29
N HIS A 98 -6.25 -2.97 15.68
CA HIS A 98 -7.13 -4.11 16.01
C HIS A 98 -6.58 -5.01 17.12
N SER A 99 -5.31 -4.87 17.52
CA SER A 99 -4.76 -5.55 18.71
C SER A 99 -4.74 -4.57 19.89
N SER A 100 -5.93 -4.29 20.40
CA SER A 100 -6.19 -3.30 21.45
C SER A 100 -5.52 -3.60 22.79
N THR A 101 -5.23 -4.88 23.07
CA THR A 101 -4.72 -5.36 24.37
C THR A 101 -3.20 -5.55 24.41
N ILE A 102 -2.55 -5.78 23.27
CA ILE A 102 -1.12 -6.16 23.22
C ILE A 102 -0.33 -5.15 22.38
N VAL A 103 -0.65 -5.01 21.11
CA VAL A 103 0.13 -4.16 20.20
C VAL A 103 -0.16 -2.68 20.46
N LEU A 104 -1.42 -2.30 20.70
CA LEU A 104 -1.78 -0.91 20.90
C LEU A 104 -1.14 -0.28 22.15
N PRO A 105 -1.15 -0.92 23.33
CA PRO A 105 -0.44 -0.40 24.49
C PRO A 105 1.07 -0.30 24.25
N ALA A 106 1.66 -1.29 23.58
CA ALA A 106 3.07 -1.28 23.21
C ALA A 106 3.42 -0.09 22.29
N TRP A 107 2.58 0.20 21.29
CA TRP A 107 2.71 1.36 20.42
C TRP A 107 2.67 2.68 21.21
N LYS A 108 1.68 2.85 22.09
CA LYS A 108 1.57 4.05 22.92
C LYS A 108 2.77 4.24 23.86
N ASN A 109 3.32 3.15 24.40
CA ASN A 109 4.52 3.22 25.24
C ASN A 109 5.75 3.64 24.44
N ILE A 110 5.95 3.08 23.24
CA ILE A 110 7.04 3.50 22.35
C ILE A 110 6.94 4.99 22.01
N LEU A 111 5.73 5.49 21.70
CA LEU A 111 5.54 6.92 21.44
C LEU A 111 5.88 7.79 22.65
N LYS A 112 5.50 7.36 23.86
CA LYS A 112 5.87 8.06 25.10
C LYS A 112 7.39 8.06 25.32
N ASP A 113 8.05 6.93 25.11
CA ASP A 113 9.51 6.79 25.27
C ASP A 113 10.26 7.69 24.29
N LEU A 114 9.74 7.83 23.07
CA LEU A 114 10.24 8.75 22.04
C LEU A 114 9.78 10.22 22.25
N LYS A 115 9.08 10.52 23.34
CA LYS A 115 8.53 11.86 23.68
C LYS A 115 7.62 12.45 22.59
N MET A 116 6.92 11.59 21.85
CA MET A 116 5.94 11.99 20.84
C MET A 116 4.52 11.98 21.44
N SER A 117 3.58 12.67 20.79
CA SER A 117 2.17 12.58 21.16
C SER A 117 1.67 11.15 21.02
N ALA A 118 0.92 10.65 22.01
CA ALA A 118 0.35 9.31 21.97
C ALA A 118 -0.85 9.22 21.01
N THR A 119 -0.56 9.16 19.72
CA THR A 119 -1.53 9.11 18.62
C THR A 119 -1.64 7.70 18.00
N LEU A 120 -2.78 7.43 17.36
CA LEU A 120 -2.96 6.22 16.57
C LEU A 120 -2.48 6.45 15.15
N MET A 121 -1.89 5.42 14.53
CA MET A 121 -1.63 5.45 13.10
C MET A 121 -2.95 5.47 12.34
N PRO A 122 -3.18 6.41 11.41
CA PRO A 122 -4.37 6.40 10.56
C PRO A 122 -4.47 5.10 9.76
N ARG A 123 -5.69 4.55 9.65
CA ARG A 123 -5.96 3.41 8.77
C ARG A 123 -6.27 3.92 7.36
N ASN A 124 -5.85 3.17 6.35
CA ASN A 124 -6.37 3.35 5.01
C ASN A 124 -7.87 3.02 4.94
N VAL A 125 -8.68 3.95 4.45
CA VAL A 125 -10.14 3.84 4.33
C VAL A 125 -10.52 3.98 2.86
N ALA A 126 -11.21 2.97 2.32
CA ALA A 126 -11.53 2.91 0.88
C ALA A 126 -12.40 4.09 0.40
N THR A 127 -13.23 4.64 1.28
CA THR A 127 -14.14 5.77 0.99
C THR A 127 -13.49 7.14 1.11
N CYS A 128 -12.20 7.22 1.50
CA CYS A 128 -11.49 8.49 1.71
C CYS A 128 -10.30 8.59 0.75
N TRP A 129 -10.39 9.49 -0.24
CA TRP A 129 -9.43 9.64 -1.34
C TRP A 129 -7.99 9.94 -0.90
N ASN A 130 -7.80 10.55 0.28
CA ASN A 130 -6.48 10.89 0.80
C ASN A 130 -5.95 9.93 1.88
N SER A 131 -6.69 8.88 2.25
CA SER A 131 -6.34 8.06 3.42
C SER A 131 -5.02 7.28 3.27
N THR A 132 -4.64 6.88 2.04
CA THR A 132 -3.31 6.29 1.80
C THR A 132 -2.21 7.32 2.00
N PHE A 133 -2.42 8.56 1.55
CA PHE A 133 -1.47 9.66 1.74
C PHE A 133 -1.32 10.00 3.22
N ASP A 134 -2.43 10.19 3.95
CA ASP A 134 -2.41 10.52 5.38
C ASP A 134 -1.72 9.43 6.21
N MET A 135 -1.98 8.16 5.90
CA MET A 135 -1.31 7.01 6.53
C MET A 135 0.20 7.04 6.27
N LEU A 136 0.63 7.34 5.04
CA LEU A 136 2.04 7.43 4.68
C LEU A 136 2.75 8.60 5.33
N ASP A 137 2.13 9.78 5.30
CA ASP A 137 2.67 10.99 5.90
C ASP A 137 2.89 10.80 7.40
N TYR A 138 1.91 10.18 8.07
CA TYR A 138 2.03 9.78 9.46
C TYR A 138 3.14 8.75 9.69
N ALA A 139 3.21 7.69 8.88
CA ALA A 139 4.21 6.64 9.02
C ALA A 139 5.64 7.16 8.84
N LEU A 140 5.86 8.06 7.88
CA LEU A 140 7.14 8.73 7.65
C LEU A 140 7.52 9.64 8.83
N SER A 141 6.56 10.38 9.37
CA SER A 141 6.77 11.23 10.55
C SER A 141 7.07 10.41 11.83
N HIS A 142 6.59 9.17 11.88
CA HIS A 142 6.76 8.24 13.01
C HIS A 142 7.71 7.08 12.70
N ARG A 143 8.65 7.25 11.76
CA ARG A 143 9.56 6.19 11.31
C ARG A 143 10.26 5.48 12.47
N ASN A 144 10.80 6.23 13.44
CA ASN A 144 11.48 5.65 14.60
C ASN A 144 10.55 4.77 15.44
N ALA A 145 9.27 5.16 15.60
CA ALA A 145 8.29 4.37 16.32
C ALA A 145 7.90 3.10 15.54
N VAL A 146 7.77 3.20 14.22
CA VAL A 146 7.52 2.06 13.31
C VAL A 146 8.68 1.06 13.36
N ASP A 147 9.92 1.54 13.33
CA ASP A 147 11.10 0.69 13.43
C ASP A 147 11.18 0.03 14.82
N ALA A 148 10.91 0.77 15.90
CA ALA A 148 10.92 0.21 17.25
C ALA A 148 9.86 -0.87 17.46
N ILE A 149 8.62 -0.65 17.00
CA ILE A 149 7.53 -1.62 17.21
C ILE A 149 7.72 -2.89 16.36
N THR A 150 8.30 -2.77 15.17
CA THR A 150 8.56 -3.92 14.29
C THR A 150 9.79 -4.73 14.73
N GLN A 151 10.70 -4.13 15.49
CA GLN A 151 11.87 -4.83 16.05
C GLN A 151 11.53 -5.72 17.26
N ARG A 152 10.45 -5.40 17.99
CA ARG A 152 9.95 -6.17 19.14
C ARG A 152 9.57 -7.60 18.75
N ARG A 153 10.26 -8.58 19.33
CA ARG A 153 10.10 -10.01 19.01
C ARG A 153 8.77 -10.58 19.52
N ASP A 154 8.30 -10.07 20.64
CA ASP A 154 7.09 -10.50 21.34
C ASP A 154 5.79 -10.17 20.59
N LEU A 155 5.82 -9.17 19.70
CA LEU A 155 4.63 -8.71 18.98
C LEU A 155 4.40 -9.42 17.63
N GLY A 156 5.37 -10.21 17.14
CA GLY A 156 5.26 -10.88 15.84
C GLY A 156 5.21 -9.93 14.63
N LEU A 157 5.59 -8.65 14.80
CA LEU A 157 5.48 -7.61 13.78
C LEU A 157 6.71 -7.48 12.87
N ARG A 158 7.73 -8.33 13.06
CA ARG A 158 8.98 -8.30 12.29
C ARG A 158 8.78 -8.45 10.79
N LYS A 159 7.73 -9.16 10.36
CA LYS A 159 7.36 -9.33 8.95
C LYS A 159 6.97 -8.00 8.26
N PHE A 160 6.62 -6.98 9.04
CA PHE A 160 6.28 -5.64 8.55
C PHE A 160 7.45 -4.65 8.65
N LYS A 161 8.65 -5.11 9.02
CA LYS A 161 9.83 -4.25 9.05
C LYS A 161 10.10 -3.69 7.65
N LEU A 162 10.31 -2.37 7.59
CA LEU A 162 10.73 -1.68 6.38
C LEU A 162 12.25 -1.52 6.36
N GLY A 163 12.87 -1.84 5.22
CA GLY A 163 14.27 -1.54 4.94
C GLY A 163 14.47 -0.08 4.51
N ASP A 164 15.72 0.39 4.52
CA ASP A 164 16.05 1.76 4.09
C ASP A 164 15.62 2.04 2.64
N HIS A 165 15.76 1.05 1.75
CA HIS A 165 15.30 1.16 0.38
C HIS A 165 13.78 1.32 0.31
N GLU A 166 13.00 0.57 1.10
CA GLU A 166 11.53 0.69 1.13
C GLU A 166 11.10 2.07 1.64
N TRP A 167 11.76 2.58 2.67
CA TRP A 167 11.55 3.94 3.15
C TRP A 167 11.82 5.00 2.08
N ALA A 168 12.88 4.82 1.27
CA ALA A 168 13.17 5.72 0.17
C ALA A 168 12.06 5.72 -0.90
N HIS A 169 11.53 4.55 -1.28
CA HIS A 169 10.41 4.46 -2.22
C HIS A 169 9.16 5.18 -1.68
N LEU A 170 8.83 5.01 -0.39
CA LEU A 170 7.70 5.69 0.24
C LEU A 170 7.88 7.21 0.29
N GLN A 171 9.10 7.68 0.56
CA GLN A 171 9.42 9.10 0.56
C GLN A 171 9.28 9.71 -0.84
N THR A 172 9.77 9.03 -1.88
CA THR A 172 9.59 9.45 -3.28
C THR A 172 8.11 9.56 -3.64
N SER A 173 7.31 8.56 -3.26
CA SER A 173 5.86 8.58 -3.46
C SER A 173 5.19 9.80 -2.79
N ARG A 174 5.56 10.12 -1.55
CA ARG A 174 5.08 11.34 -0.86
C ARG A 174 5.45 12.61 -1.62
N MET A 175 6.66 12.73 -2.14
CA MET A 175 7.10 13.92 -2.88
C MET A 175 6.30 14.12 -4.17
N VAL A 176 6.03 13.05 -4.92
CA VAL A 176 5.20 13.10 -6.14
C VAL A 176 3.77 13.54 -5.80
N GLN A 177 3.18 12.98 -4.75
CA GLN A 177 1.83 13.36 -4.31
C GLN A 177 1.77 14.83 -3.87
N GLN A 178 2.75 15.32 -3.10
CA GLN A 178 2.80 16.73 -2.71
C GLN A 178 2.96 17.68 -3.89
N HIS A 179 3.64 17.27 -4.96
CA HIS A 179 3.78 18.08 -6.16
C HIS A 179 2.48 18.14 -6.96
N LEU A 180 1.75 17.02 -7.09
CA LEU A 180 0.49 16.94 -7.82
C LEU A 180 -0.66 17.67 -7.11
N PHE A 181 -0.65 17.74 -5.78
CA PHE A 181 -1.73 18.34 -4.98
C PHE A 181 -1.41 19.75 -4.45
N ARG A 182 -0.31 20.38 -4.86
CA ARG A 182 0.01 21.76 -4.46
C ARG A 182 -0.80 22.74 -5.33
N PRO A 183 -1.68 23.58 -4.76
CA PRO A 183 -2.29 24.67 -5.53
C PRO A 183 -1.22 25.68 -5.94
N ALA A 184 -1.31 26.15 -7.18
CA ALA A 184 -0.45 27.19 -7.77
C ALA A 184 -0.57 28.53 -7.03
#